data_AF-A0A3C1TED2-F1
#
_entry.id   AF-A0A3C1TED2-F1
#
_cell.length_a   1.000
_cell.length_b   1.000
_cell.length_c   1.000
_cell.angle_alpha   90.00
_cell.angle_beta   90.00
_cell.angle_gamma   90.00
#
_symmetry.space_group_name_H-M   'P 1'
#
loop_
_entity.id
_entity.type
_entity.pdbx_description
1 polymer ?
#
loop_
_entity_poly.entity_id
_entity_poly.type
_entity_poly.pdbx_seq_one_letter_code
_entity_poly.pdbx_strand_id
1 'polypeptide(L)' 'MSALIILLCISLFVAGGFLIAFVWSVRQGQYDDDYTPSIRILFDDNEK' A
#
# COMPACT_ATOMS: atom_id res chain seq x y z
N MET A 1 -21.52 7.69 -27.93
CA MET A 1 -20.90 6.35 -27.75
C MET A 1 -19.40 6.36 -27.47
N SER A 2 -18.63 7.36 -27.92
CA SER A 2 -17.18 7.45 -27.62
C SER A 2 -16.85 7.62 -26.11
N ALA A 3 -17.63 8.44 -25.39
CA ALA A 3 -17.36 8.73 -23.97
C ALA A 3 -17.42 7.48 -23.06
N LEU A 4 -18.31 6.52 -23.35
CA LEU A 4 -18.40 5.29 -22.55
C LEU A 4 -17.14 4.44 -22.63
N ILE A 5 -16.54 4.35 -23.82
CA ILE A 5 -15.30 3.59 -24.04
C ILE A 5 -14.14 4.25 -23.28
N ILE A 6 -14.05 5.59 -23.31
CA ILE A 6 -13.04 6.35 -22.58
C ILE A 6 -13.19 6.12 -21.06
N LEU A 7 -14.42 6.24 -20.53
CA LEU A 7 -14.69 6.03 -19.11
C LEU A 7 -14.39 4.59 -18.68
N LEU A 8 -14.68 3.60 -19.51
CA LEU A 8 -14.35 2.21 -19.25
C LEU A 8 -12.84 2.02 -19.11
N CYS A 9 -12.04 2.53 -20.05
CA CYS A 9 -10.58 2.45 -19.98
C CYS A 9 -10.02 3.14 -18.73
N ILE A 10 -10.53 4.33 -18.38
CA ILE A 10 -10.12 5.05 -17.18
C ILE A 10 -10.47 4.25 -15.93
N SER A 11 -11.67 3.66 -15.85
CA SER A 11 -12.06 2.85 -14.70
C SER A 11 -11.17 1.62 -14.50
N LEU A 12 -10.81 0.93 -15.58
CA LEU A 12 -9.89 -0.21 -15.54
C LEU A 12 -8.48 0.22 -15.12
N PHE A 13 -8.01 1.36 -15.62
CA PHE A 13 -6.71 1.91 -15.23
C PHE A 13 -6.67 2.29 -13.75
N VAL A 14 -7.69 2.97 -13.25
CA VAL A 14 -7.79 3.34 -11.82
C VAL A 14 -7.89 2.10 -10.94
N ALA A 15 -8.75 1.14 -11.29
CA ALA A 15 -8.90 -0.10 -10.53
C ALA A 15 -7.60 -0.91 -10.52
N GLY A 16 -6.95 -1.07 -11.66
CA GLY A 16 -5.67 -1.77 -11.79
C GLY A 16 -4.54 -1.06 -11.03
N GLY A 17 -4.45 0.28 -11.13
CA GLY A 17 -3.48 1.07 -10.40
C GLY A 17 -3.67 0.95 -8.89
N PHE A 18 -4.91 0.99 -8.42
CA PHE A 18 -5.23 0.82 -7.00
C PHE A 18 -4.85 -0.58 -6.50
N LEU A 19 -5.13 -1.62 -7.29
CA LEU A 19 -4.75 -3.00 -6.94
C LEU A 19 -3.23 -3.17 -6.87
N ILE A 20 -2.48 -2.62 -7.83
CA ILE A 20 -1.01 -2.68 -7.82
C ILE A 20 -0.45 -1.95 -6.60
N ALA A 21 -0.95 -0.74 -6.31
CA ALA A 21 -0.54 0.03 -5.15
C ALA A 21 -0.85 -0.70 -3.84
N PHE A 22 -2.03 -1.33 -3.75
CA PHE A 22 -2.42 -2.16 -2.61
C PHE A 22 -1.46 -3.33 -2.41
N VAL A 23 -1.20 -4.13 -3.45
CA VAL A 23 -0.27 -5.27 -3.37
C VAL A 23 1.14 -4.81 -2.99
N TRP A 24 1.61 -3.69 -3.56
CA TRP A 24 2.91 -3.11 -3.20
C TRP A 24 2.97 -2.69 -1.72
N SER A 25 1.93 -2.02 -1.21
CA SER A 25 1.82 -1.60 0.20
C SER A 25 1.84 -2.80 1.16
N VAL A 26 1.07 -3.86 0.86
CA VAL A 26 1.08 -5.08 1.70
C VAL A 26 2.45 -5.75 1.68
N ARG A 27 3.14 -5.78 0.53
CA ARG A 27 4.47 -6.41 0.39
C ARG A 27 5.61 -5.59 0.99
N GLN A 28 5.41 -4.29 1.24
CA GLN A 28 6.41 -3.41 1.85
C GLN A 28 6.58 -3.62 3.35
N GLY A 29 5.90 -4.60 3.96
CA GLY A 29 6.05 -4.91 5.37
C GLY A 29 5.46 -3.83 6.30
N GLN A 30 4.55 -3.00 5.78
CA GLN A 30 3.87 -1.97 6.59
C GLN A 30 3.08 -2.58 7.77
N TYR A 31 2.69 -3.85 7.65
CA TYR A 31 2.00 -4.60 8.69
C TYR A 31 2.92 -5.43 9.58
N ASP A 32 4.23 -5.42 9.33
CA ASP A 32 5.22 -6.15 10.13
C ASP A 32 5.53 -5.42 11.46
N ASP A 33 4.91 -4.25 11.68
CA ASP A 33 4.99 -3.52 12.94
C ASP A 33 4.01 -4.08 13.98
N ASP A 34 4.37 -5.20 14.60
CA ASP A 34 3.58 -5.87 15.64
C ASP A 34 3.55 -5.11 16.98
N TYR A 35 4.38 -4.07 17.15
CA TYR A 35 4.55 -3.33 18.41
C TYR A 35 4.50 -1.82 18.20
N THR A 36 3.66 -1.13 18.99
CA THR A 36 3.53 0.33 18.91
C THR A 36 4.88 1.06 18.87
N PRO A 37 5.05 2.11 18.03
CA PRO A 37 6.31 2.84 17.87
C PRO A 37 6.96 3.31 19.19
N SER A 38 6.14 3.64 20.19
CA SER A 38 6.59 4.07 21.52
C SER A 38 7.36 3.01 22.30
N ILE A 39 7.15 1.72 22.00
CA ILE A 39 7.83 0.60 22.66
C ILE A 39 9.09 0.25 21.86
N ARG A 40 8.99 0.20 20.53
CA ARG A 40 10.12 -0.07 19.62
C ARG A 40 11.33 0.81 19.94
N ILE A 41 11.12 2.12 20.07
CA ILE A 41 12.20 3.10 20.32
C ILE A 41 12.98 2.85 21.62
N LEU A 42 12.41 2.14 22.60
CA LEU A 42 13.08 1.81 23.84
C LEU A 42 14.05 0.62 23.69
N PHE A 43 13.85 -0.22 22.68
CA PHE A 43 14.60 -1.45 22.47
C PHE A 43 15.47 -1.42 21.21
N ASP A 44 15.20 -0.53 20.26
CA ASP A 44 15.95 -0.34 19.00
C ASP A 44 17.44 0.03 19.24
N ASP A 45 17.73 0.75 20.32
CA ASP A 45 19.09 1.14 20.69
C ASP A 45 19.90 0.02 21.38
N ASN A 46 19.25 -1.06 21.82
CA ASN A 46 19.87 -2.13 22.63
C ASN A 46 20.32 -3.36 21.82
N GLU A 47 20.01 -3.44 20.52
CA GLU A 47 20.41 -4.56 19.64
C GLU A 47 21.73 -4.31 18.89
N LYS A 48 22.74 -3.74 19.55
CA LYS A 48 24.13 -3.69 19.05
C LYS A 48 25.07 -4.58 19.84
#